data_AF-A0A5N0EAH0-F1
#
_entry.id   AF-A0A5N0EAH0-F1
#
_cell.length_a   1.000
_cell.length_b   1.000
_cell.length_c   1.000
_cell.angle_alpha   90.00
_cell.angle_beta   90.00
_cell.angle_gamma   90.00
#
_symmetry.space_group_name_H-M   'P 1'
#
loop_
_entity.id
_entity.type
_entity.pdbx_description
1 polymer ?
#
loop_
_entity_poly.entity_id
_entity_poly.type
_entity_poly.pdbx_seq_one_letter_code
_entity_poly.pdbx_strand_id
1 'polypeptide(L)'
;MTDPAGSGVDLRAEIGRVAMREDLGSHRRAYAAAKPEIRRYVIEGVATLVAALVSVFGFVSGVAVVAIVGVTGMLMVGGRLLWDLLWLVYIHGRNRRVRLDLYERGLVVMVGGKARCVRYDTTVLRRNIVEHVDSPAANQVSYAYTLVDTVGDPIVLRHGIERPEEWGPEIDRAITAAQLPRAVEVLAADGCLDFEYFWMTRAEIGAGERSEPWSQVTGIALSAGWVSVGVAGESAPLESLPVSLIPNFTIFRTLAERMRAEHARSV
;
A
#
# COMPACT_ATOMS: atom_id res chain seq x y z
N MET A 1 -22.24 -23.29 -14.04
CA MET A 1 -21.08 -24.13 -14.42
C MET A 1 -20.32 -23.35 -15.48
N THR A 2 -19.47 -22.42 -15.04
CA THR A 2 -18.82 -21.43 -15.89
C THR A 2 -17.32 -21.62 -15.74
N ASP A 3 -16.67 -21.81 -16.88
CA ASP A 3 -15.28 -22.21 -17.04
C ASP A 3 -14.30 -21.22 -16.39
N PRO A 4 -13.53 -21.63 -15.36
CA PRO A 4 -12.53 -20.76 -14.74
C PRO A 4 -11.29 -20.54 -15.62
N ALA A 5 -11.05 -21.38 -16.64
CA ALA A 5 -9.84 -21.30 -17.46
C ALA A 5 -9.85 -20.15 -18.48
N GLY A 6 -11.03 -19.83 -19.06
CA GLY A 6 -11.17 -18.74 -20.04
C GLY A 6 -10.96 -17.34 -19.45
N SER A 7 -11.27 -17.15 -18.17
CA SER A 7 -11.20 -15.83 -17.51
C SER A 7 -9.78 -15.30 -17.30
N GLY A 8 -8.80 -16.19 -17.11
CA GLY A 8 -7.40 -15.80 -16.87
C GLY A 8 -6.63 -15.46 -18.15
N VAL A 9 -7.00 -16.08 -19.28
CA VAL A 9 -6.38 -15.82 -20.59
C VAL A 9 -6.83 -14.47 -21.13
N ASP A 10 -8.12 -14.16 -21.01
CA ASP A 10 -8.68 -12.86 -21.41
C ASP A 10 -8.08 -11.70 -20.58
N LEU A 11 -7.91 -11.91 -19.27
CA LEU A 11 -7.28 -10.94 -18.38
C LEU A 11 -5.85 -10.57 -18.79
N ARG A 12 -5.02 -11.57 -19.09
CA ARG A 12 -3.63 -11.34 -19.52
C ARG A 12 -3.58 -10.64 -20.88
N ALA A 13 -4.49 -11.00 -21.79
CA ALA A 13 -4.58 -10.35 -23.09
C ALA A 13 -5.01 -8.88 -22.97
N GLU A 14 -5.97 -8.56 -22.09
CA GLU A 14 -6.36 -7.18 -21.79
C GLU A 14 -5.21 -6.37 -21.19
N ILE A 15 -4.53 -6.91 -20.18
CA ILE A 15 -3.34 -6.29 -19.57
C ILE A 15 -2.26 -6.02 -20.62
N GLY A 16 -1.95 -7.02 -21.46
CA GLY A 16 -0.96 -6.90 -22.52
C GLY A 16 -1.34 -5.84 -23.56
N ARG A 17 -2.62 -5.78 -23.96
CA ARG A 17 -3.12 -4.74 -24.88
C ARG A 17 -2.96 -3.34 -24.31
N VAL A 18 -3.29 -3.14 -23.03
CA VAL A 18 -3.11 -1.84 -22.37
C VAL A 18 -1.64 -1.48 -22.26
N ALA A 19 -0.78 -2.41 -21.83
CA ALA A 19 0.66 -2.18 -21.73
C ALA A 19 1.30 -1.82 -23.07
N MET A 20 0.88 -2.46 -24.16
CA MET A 20 1.33 -2.13 -25.51
C MET A 20 0.84 -0.76 -25.97
N ARG A 21 -0.44 -0.43 -25.71
CA ARG A 21 -1.02 0.87 -26.08
C ARG A 21 -0.30 2.04 -25.41
N GLU A 22 0.08 1.85 -24.14
CA GLU A 22 0.72 2.89 -23.31
C GLU A 22 2.26 2.84 -23.41
N ASP A 23 2.79 1.95 -24.25
CA ASP A 23 4.22 1.73 -24.49
C ASP A 23 5.02 1.53 -23.19
N LEU A 24 4.62 0.55 -22.38
CA LEU A 24 5.26 0.31 -21.07
C LEU A 24 6.57 -0.48 -21.14
N GLY A 25 6.94 -0.98 -22.32
CA GLY A 25 8.14 -1.80 -22.53
C GLY A 25 7.96 -3.25 -22.11
N SER A 26 9.07 -3.92 -21.80
CA SER A 26 9.06 -5.35 -21.48
C SER A 26 8.37 -5.64 -20.14
N HIS A 27 7.61 -6.75 -20.09
CA HIS A 27 7.04 -7.26 -18.85
C HIS A 27 8.15 -7.74 -17.91
N ARG A 28 8.11 -7.30 -16.64
CA ARG A 28 9.09 -7.68 -15.61
C ARG A 28 8.56 -8.74 -14.66
N ARG A 29 7.38 -8.52 -14.07
CA ARG A 29 6.84 -9.39 -13.01
C ARG A 29 5.34 -9.23 -12.88
N ALA A 30 4.66 -10.30 -12.46
CA ALA A 30 3.23 -10.29 -12.20
C ALA A 30 2.93 -10.78 -10.77
N TYR A 31 1.95 -10.15 -10.15
CA TYR A 31 1.44 -10.45 -8.82
C TYR A 31 -0.06 -10.78 -8.90
N ALA A 32 -0.46 -11.88 -8.27
CA ALA A 32 -1.84 -12.36 -8.26
C ALA A 32 -2.63 -11.78 -7.07
N ALA A 33 -3.93 -12.04 -7.05
CA ALA A 33 -4.78 -11.72 -5.90
C ALA A 33 -4.34 -12.52 -4.66
N ALA A 34 -4.33 -11.86 -3.50
CA ALA A 34 -3.98 -12.47 -2.22
C ALA A 34 -4.89 -13.65 -1.87
N LYS A 35 -4.30 -14.80 -1.55
CA LYS A 35 -5.04 -15.93 -0.98
C LYS A 35 -5.47 -15.61 0.45
N PRO A 36 -6.69 -16.02 0.84
CA PRO A 36 -7.14 -15.79 2.21
C PRO A 36 -6.47 -16.80 3.13
N GLU A 37 -6.18 -16.40 4.37
CA GLU A 37 -5.64 -17.31 5.37
C GLU A 37 -6.72 -18.30 5.82
N ILE A 38 -6.71 -19.49 5.22
CA ILE A 38 -7.67 -20.57 5.52
C ILE A 38 -7.55 -21.04 6.98
N ARG A 39 -6.36 -20.91 7.61
CA ARG A 39 -6.07 -21.41 8.96
C ARG A 39 -7.03 -20.87 10.03
N ARG A 40 -7.41 -19.59 9.95
CA ARG A 40 -8.33 -18.98 10.92
C ARG A 40 -9.73 -19.60 10.87
N TYR A 41 -10.24 -19.83 9.67
CA TYR A 41 -11.55 -20.46 9.46
C TYR A 41 -11.57 -21.93 9.91
N VAL A 42 -10.45 -22.65 9.79
CA VAL A 42 -10.32 -24.02 10.31
C VAL A 42 -10.45 -24.04 11.84
N ILE A 43 -9.76 -23.12 12.54
CA ILE A 43 -9.82 -23.03 14.00
C ILE A 43 -11.24 -22.68 14.48
N GLU A 44 -11.86 -21.66 13.87
CA GLU A 44 -13.22 -21.25 14.20
C GLU A 44 -14.27 -22.35 13.86
N GLY A 45 -14.03 -23.12 12.80
CA GLY A 45 -14.86 -24.27 12.42
C GLY A 45 -14.76 -25.43 13.43
N VAL A 46 -13.55 -25.74 13.91
CA VAL A 46 -13.35 -26.73 14.98
C VAL A 46 -14.04 -26.29 16.27
N ALA A 47 -13.92 -25.02 16.66
CA ALA A 47 -14.59 -24.49 17.84
C ALA A 47 -16.12 -24.59 17.73
N THR A 48 -16.68 -24.33 16.54
CA THR A 48 -18.13 -24.49 16.27
C THR A 48 -18.56 -25.95 16.39
N LEU A 49 -17.76 -26.89 15.88
CA LEU A 49 -18.01 -28.33 16.00
C LEU A 49 -18.00 -28.77 17.48
N VAL A 50 -17.03 -28.31 18.26
CA VAL A 50 -16.93 -28.60 19.71
C VAL A 50 -18.15 -28.07 20.45
N ALA A 51 -18.58 -26.83 20.18
CA ALA A 51 -19.77 -26.26 20.81
C ALA A 51 -21.03 -27.07 20.48
N ALA A 52 -21.18 -27.52 19.22
CA ALA A 52 -22.28 -28.38 18.82
C ALA A 52 -22.28 -29.74 19.55
N LEU A 53 -21.11 -30.37 19.72
CA LEU A 53 -20.97 -31.61 20.49
C LEU A 53 -21.35 -31.43 21.97
N VAL A 54 -20.95 -30.31 22.59
CA VAL A 54 -21.34 -29.96 23.96
C VAL A 54 -22.86 -29.79 24.08
N SER A 55 -23.51 -29.14 23.10
CA SER A 55 -24.97 -29.03 23.07
C SER A 55 -25.63 -30.40 23.07
N VAL A 56 -25.20 -31.29 22.15
CA VAL A 56 -25.78 -32.63 22.00
C VAL A 56 -25.61 -33.44 23.29
N PHE A 57 -24.42 -33.39 23.91
CA PHE A 57 -24.18 -34.06 25.18
C PHE A 57 -25.12 -33.56 26.29
N GLY A 58 -25.29 -32.24 26.41
CA GLY A 58 -26.19 -31.65 27.41
C GLY A 58 -27.66 -32.07 27.22
N PHE A 59 -28.13 -32.20 25.97
CA PHE A 59 -29.47 -32.71 25.67
C PHE A 59 -29.60 -34.20 26.02
N VAL A 60 -28.60 -35.03 25.67
CA VAL A 60 -28.62 -36.48 25.95
C VAL A 60 -28.52 -36.77 27.44
N SER A 61 -27.72 -36.00 28.20
CA SER A 61 -27.54 -36.19 29.63
C SER A 61 -28.64 -35.55 30.48
N GLY A 62 -29.58 -34.80 29.87
CA GLY A 62 -30.63 -34.06 30.58
C GLY A 62 -30.14 -32.86 31.39
N VAL A 63 -28.89 -32.44 31.20
CA VAL A 63 -28.30 -31.32 31.96
C VAL A 63 -28.54 -30.03 31.18
N ALA A 64 -29.63 -29.34 31.51
CA ALA A 64 -30.09 -28.13 30.80
C ALA A 64 -29.01 -27.04 30.68
N VAL A 65 -28.20 -26.84 31.73
CA VAL A 65 -27.11 -25.85 31.73
C VAL A 65 -26.07 -26.14 30.64
N VAL A 66 -25.70 -27.40 30.45
CA VAL A 66 -24.71 -27.81 29.44
C VAL A 66 -25.27 -27.63 28.02
N ALA A 67 -26.56 -27.92 27.82
CA ALA A 67 -27.23 -27.68 26.55
C ALA A 67 -27.28 -26.18 26.20
N ILE A 68 -27.63 -25.31 27.16
CA ILE A 68 -27.69 -23.86 26.95
C ILE A 68 -26.32 -23.28 26.60
N VAL A 69 -25.27 -23.70 27.32
CA VAL A 69 -23.89 -23.24 27.06
C VAL A 69 -23.44 -23.66 25.66
N GLY A 70 -23.68 -24.92 25.27
CA GLY A 70 -23.33 -25.39 23.93
C GLY A 70 -24.06 -24.62 22.83
N VAL A 71 -25.38 -24.42 22.96
CA VAL A 71 -26.20 -23.72 21.95
C VAL A 71 -25.76 -22.27 21.81
N THR A 72 -25.48 -21.58 22.92
CA THR A 72 -25.00 -20.19 22.91
C THR A 72 -23.63 -20.09 22.22
N GLY A 73 -22.71 -21.01 22.54
CA GLY A 73 -21.40 -21.07 21.88
C GLY A 73 -21.51 -21.34 20.38
N MET A 74 -22.38 -22.27 19.98
CA MET A 74 -22.63 -22.59 18.58
C MET A 74 -23.22 -21.41 17.81
N LEU A 75 -24.17 -20.66 18.39
CA LEU A 75 -24.77 -19.50 17.74
C LEU A 75 -23.78 -18.34 17.61
N MET A 76 -23.00 -18.05 18.66
CA MET A 76 -22.02 -16.96 18.62
C MET A 76 -20.87 -17.27 17.66
N VAL A 77 -20.22 -18.42 17.80
CA VAL A 77 -19.06 -18.78 16.97
C VAL A 77 -19.50 -19.14 15.55
N GLY A 78 -20.58 -19.91 15.41
CA GLY A 78 -21.11 -20.33 14.11
C GLY A 78 -21.73 -19.17 13.32
N GLY A 79 -22.46 -18.26 13.98
CA GLY A 79 -23.00 -17.06 13.34
C GLY A 79 -21.90 -16.11 12.86
N ARG A 80 -20.87 -15.89 13.68
CA ARG A 80 -19.68 -15.11 13.29
C ARG A 80 -18.92 -15.78 12.14
N LEU A 81 -18.68 -17.08 12.21
CA LEU A 81 -18.00 -17.83 11.14
C LEU A 81 -18.80 -17.78 9.84
N LEU A 82 -20.12 -17.91 9.89
CA LEU A 82 -20.98 -17.77 8.72
C LEU A 82 -20.88 -16.37 8.11
N TRP A 83 -20.92 -15.33 8.95
CA TRP A 83 -20.73 -13.94 8.51
C TRP A 83 -19.36 -13.72 7.86
N ASP A 84 -18.28 -14.17 8.51
CA ASP A 84 -16.92 -14.03 8.01
C ASP A 84 -16.71 -14.83 6.71
N LEU A 85 -17.37 -15.98 6.54
CA LEU A 85 -17.38 -16.76 5.28
C LEU A 85 -18.18 -16.05 4.17
N LEU A 86 -19.34 -15.48 4.48
CA LEU A 86 -20.13 -14.71 3.51
C LEU A 86 -19.35 -13.48 3.05
N TRP A 87 -18.72 -12.78 3.99
CA TRP A 87 -17.83 -11.65 3.71
C TRP A 87 -16.62 -12.07 2.88
N LEU A 88 -16.01 -13.22 3.21
CA LEU A 88 -14.90 -13.79 2.44
C LEU A 88 -15.32 -14.10 1.00
N VAL A 89 -16.48 -14.72 0.79
CA VAL A 89 -17.02 -15.02 -0.54
C VAL A 89 -17.29 -13.74 -1.32
N TYR A 90 -17.85 -12.71 -0.68
CA TYR A 90 -18.07 -11.40 -1.28
C TYR A 90 -16.74 -10.74 -1.73
N ILE A 91 -15.74 -10.71 -0.86
CA ILE A 91 -14.40 -10.18 -1.18
C ILE A 91 -13.70 -11.04 -2.24
N HIS A 92 -13.80 -12.37 -2.17
CA HIS A 92 -13.25 -13.26 -3.20
C HIS A 92 -13.86 -13.03 -4.56
N GLY A 93 -15.18 -12.86 -4.64
CA GLY A 93 -15.88 -12.53 -5.88
C GLY A 93 -15.34 -11.24 -6.49
N ARG A 94 -15.10 -10.22 -5.66
CA ARG A 94 -14.54 -8.92 -6.07
C ARG A 94 -13.05 -9.00 -6.45
N ASN A 95 -12.27 -9.81 -5.74
CA ASN A 95 -10.81 -9.88 -5.89
C ASN A 95 -10.32 -10.96 -6.87
N ARG A 96 -11.19 -11.84 -7.36
CA ARG A 96 -10.85 -12.91 -8.33
C ARG A 96 -10.19 -12.42 -9.63
N ARG A 97 -10.34 -11.14 -9.96
CA ARG A 97 -9.75 -10.52 -11.15
C ARG A 97 -8.65 -9.51 -10.82
N VAL A 98 -8.22 -9.43 -9.55
CA VAL A 98 -7.11 -8.54 -9.16
C VAL A 98 -5.80 -9.16 -9.61
N ARG A 99 -5.05 -8.37 -10.37
CA ARG A 99 -3.74 -8.72 -10.91
C ARG A 99 -2.94 -7.45 -11.13
N LEU A 100 -1.66 -7.49 -10.80
CA LEU A 100 -0.73 -6.39 -10.96
C LEU A 100 0.46 -6.89 -11.79
N ASP A 101 0.66 -6.30 -12.97
CA ASP A 101 1.79 -6.62 -13.85
C ASP A 101 2.70 -5.39 -13.94
N LEU A 102 3.95 -5.55 -13.56
CA LEU A 102 5.00 -4.54 -13.61
C LEU A 102 5.75 -4.66 -14.94
N TYR A 103 6.04 -3.50 -15.53
CA TYR A 103 6.76 -3.34 -16.79
C TYR A 103 7.97 -2.43 -16.59
N GLU A 104 8.75 -2.19 -17.64
CA GLU A 104 9.93 -1.33 -17.58
C GLU A 104 9.60 0.13 -17.27
N ARG A 105 8.55 0.68 -17.87
CA ARG A 105 8.18 2.09 -17.79
C ARG A 105 6.90 2.36 -17.02
N GLY A 106 6.26 1.32 -16.49
CA GLY A 106 5.01 1.46 -15.76
C GLY A 106 4.47 0.16 -15.23
N LEU A 107 3.20 0.18 -14.85
CA LEU A 107 2.46 -1.00 -14.42
C LEU A 107 1.05 -0.98 -14.97
N VAL A 108 0.45 -2.17 -15.02
CA VAL A 108 -0.97 -2.34 -15.29
C VAL A 108 -1.58 -3.11 -14.13
N VAL A 109 -2.69 -2.62 -13.62
CA VAL A 109 -3.43 -3.28 -12.54
C VAL A 109 -4.88 -3.47 -12.95
N MET A 110 -5.42 -4.65 -12.64
CA MET A 110 -6.83 -4.96 -12.79
C MET A 110 -7.55 -4.68 -11.47
N VAL A 111 -8.36 -3.63 -11.43
CA VAL A 111 -9.16 -3.27 -10.24
C VAL A 111 -10.61 -3.09 -10.66
N GLY A 112 -11.54 -3.71 -9.94
CA GLY A 112 -12.97 -3.63 -10.27
C GLY A 112 -13.31 -4.17 -11.67
N GLY A 113 -12.48 -5.09 -12.18
CA GLY A 113 -12.65 -5.69 -13.52
C GLY A 113 -12.22 -4.80 -14.68
N LYS A 114 -11.51 -3.70 -14.44
CA LYS A 114 -10.95 -2.83 -15.48
C LYS A 114 -9.43 -2.80 -15.40
N ALA A 115 -8.76 -2.86 -16.56
CA ALA A 115 -7.34 -2.60 -16.67
C ALA A 115 -7.06 -1.09 -16.52
N ARG A 116 -6.16 -0.75 -15.59
CA ARG A 116 -5.72 0.62 -15.35
C ARG A 116 -4.19 0.68 -15.45
N CYS A 117 -3.69 1.70 -16.13
CA CYS A 117 -2.27 1.85 -16.44
C CYS A 117 -1.66 3.02 -15.68
N VAL A 118 -0.45 2.83 -15.16
CA VAL A 118 0.33 3.87 -14.50
C VAL A 118 1.70 3.92 -15.16
N ARG A 119 2.16 5.12 -15.52
CA ARG A 119 3.53 5.34 -16.01
C ARG A 119 4.43 5.85 -14.90
N TYR A 120 5.64 5.30 -14.80
CA TYR A 120 6.58 5.63 -13.74
C TYR A 120 7.16 7.03 -13.85
N ASP A 121 7.26 7.58 -15.06
CA ASP A 121 7.82 8.91 -15.33
C ASP A 121 6.87 10.07 -14.97
N THR A 122 5.57 9.83 -14.89
CA THR A 122 4.56 10.89 -14.66
C THR A 122 3.66 10.67 -13.44
N THR A 123 3.63 9.46 -12.87
CA THR A 123 2.75 9.17 -11.74
C THR A 123 3.19 9.86 -10.45
N VAL A 124 2.23 10.07 -9.55
CA VAL A 124 2.46 10.49 -8.18
C VAL A 124 2.23 9.29 -7.26
N LEU A 125 3.25 8.92 -6.50
CA LEU A 125 3.16 7.87 -5.48
C LEU A 125 2.99 8.47 -4.09
N ARG A 126 1.96 8.01 -3.37
CA ARG A 126 1.78 8.26 -1.93
C ARG A 126 1.79 6.96 -1.16
N ARG A 127 2.56 6.92 -0.07
CA ARG A 127 2.63 5.75 0.81
C ARG A 127 1.84 5.99 2.08
N ASN A 128 0.87 5.14 2.32
CA ASN A 128 0.18 5.09 3.59
C ASN A 128 0.49 3.74 4.24
N ILE A 129 1.50 3.72 5.10
CA ILE A 129 1.88 2.56 5.90
C ILE A 129 1.32 2.81 7.29
N VAL A 130 0.19 2.16 7.60
CA VAL A 130 -0.43 2.26 8.93
C VAL A 130 -0.09 1.01 9.71
N GLU A 131 0.76 1.16 10.73
CA GLU A 131 0.89 0.16 11.79
C GLU A 131 -0.35 0.25 12.68
N HIS A 132 -1.20 -0.78 12.65
CA HIS A 132 -2.38 -0.81 13.52
C HIS A 132 -1.94 -1.22 14.93
N VAL A 133 -1.72 -0.22 15.79
CA VAL A 133 -1.37 -0.44 17.20
C VAL A 133 -2.55 -1.04 17.99
N ASP A 134 -3.79 -0.81 17.56
CA ASP A 134 -5.01 -1.20 18.28
C ASP A 134 -5.72 -2.47 17.77
N SER A 135 -5.10 -3.23 16.84
CA SER A 135 -5.72 -4.46 16.34
C SER A 135 -5.38 -5.67 17.24
N PRO A 136 -6.35 -6.54 17.61
CA PRO A 136 -6.13 -7.72 18.45
C PRO A 136 -5.10 -8.72 17.90
N ALA A 137 -4.71 -8.59 16.64
CA ALA A 137 -3.58 -9.27 16.03
C ALA A 137 -2.41 -8.29 15.98
N ALA A 138 -1.50 -8.38 16.96
CA ALA A 138 -0.23 -7.67 16.94
C ALA A 138 0.47 -7.91 15.58
N ASN A 139 0.88 -6.83 14.92
CA ASN A 139 1.70 -6.80 13.69
C ASN A 139 0.97 -6.80 12.33
N GLN A 140 -0.27 -6.32 12.22
CA GLN A 140 -0.84 -6.05 10.89
C GLN A 140 -0.35 -4.68 10.37
N VAL A 141 0.82 -4.67 9.72
CA VAL A 141 1.30 -3.52 8.93
C VAL A 141 0.42 -3.41 7.69
N SER A 142 -0.35 -2.33 7.59
CA SER A 142 -1.20 -2.08 6.43
C SER A 142 -0.43 -1.29 5.37
N TYR A 143 -0.07 -1.93 4.25
CA TYR A 143 0.56 -1.29 3.11
C TYR A 143 -0.52 -0.80 2.14
N ALA A 144 -0.64 0.53 2.01
CA ALA A 144 -1.43 1.16 0.96
C ALA A 144 -0.55 2.10 0.13
N TYR A 145 -0.53 1.87 -1.18
CA TYR A 145 0.16 2.72 -2.15
C TYR A 145 -0.89 3.35 -3.06
N THR A 146 -0.98 4.68 -3.04
CA THR A 146 -1.84 5.42 -3.96
C THR A 146 -1.00 5.93 -5.12
N LEU A 147 -1.40 5.59 -6.34
CA LEU A 147 -0.78 6.00 -7.59
C LEU A 147 -1.78 6.78 -8.42
N VAL A 148 -1.31 7.68 -9.29
CA VAL A 148 -2.15 8.33 -10.29
C VAL A 148 -1.97 7.63 -11.63
N ASP A 149 -3.06 7.27 -12.27
CA ASP A 149 -3.05 6.57 -13.55
C ASP A 149 -2.87 7.51 -14.75
N THR A 150 -2.76 6.95 -15.95
CA THR A 150 -2.56 7.76 -17.17
C THR A 150 -3.73 8.67 -17.54
N VAL A 151 -4.90 8.47 -16.91
CA VAL A 151 -6.10 9.31 -17.09
C VAL A 151 -6.19 10.40 -15.99
N GLY A 152 -5.32 10.34 -14.97
CA GLY A 152 -5.30 11.28 -13.85
C GLY A 152 -6.10 10.82 -12.63
N ASP A 153 -6.67 9.62 -12.66
CA ASP A 153 -7.45 9.09 -11.55
C ASP A 153 -6.54 8.38 -10.52
N PRO A 154 -6.84 8.49 -9.21
CA PRO A 154 -6.12 7.76 -8.18
C PRO A 154 -6.48 6.26 -8.16
N ILE A 155 -5.47 5.42 -8.01
CA ILE A 155 -5.56 3.97 -7.81
C ILE A 155 -4.90 3.63 -6.48
N VAL A 156 -5.61 2.86 -5.64
CA VAL A 156 -5.08 2.40 -4.35
C VAL A 156 -4.73 0.92 -4.42
N LEU A 157 -3.45 0.59 -4.33
CA LEU A 157 -2.93 -0.76 -4.20
C LEU A 157 -2.88 -1.14 -2.72
N ARG A 158 -3.45 -2.29 -2.34
CA ARG A 158 -3.58 -2.79 -0.96
C ARG A 158 -3.26 -4.29 -0.90
N HIS A 159 -3.34 -4.89 0.29
CA HIS A 159 -3.21 -6.34 0.57
C HIS A 159 -4.15 -7.29 -0.22
N GLY A 160 -4.99 -6.78 -1.11
CA GLY A 160 -5.70 -7.62 -2.07
C GLY A 160 -4.79 -8.25 -3.14
N ILE A 161 -3.53 -7.80 -3.23
CA ILE A 161 -2.49 -8.31 -4.12
C ILE A 161 -1.44 -9.05 -3.27
N GLU A 162 -1.01 -10.24 -3.71
CA GLU A 162 0.03 -11.02 -3.04
C GLU A 162 1.35 -10.24 -2.92
N ARG A 163 2.04 -10.40 -1.78
CA ARG A 163 3.40 -9.91 -1.51
C ARG A 163 3.59 -8.38 -1.60
N PRO A 164 2.81 -7.57 -0.84
CA PRO A 164 2.97 -6.11 -0.78
C PRO A 164 4.37 -5.62 -0.39
N GLU A 165 5.09 -6.40 0.40
CA GLU A 165 6.48 -6.19 0.78
C GLU A 165 7.45 -6.26 -0.41
N GLU A 166 7.05 -6.85 -1.54
CA GLU A 166 7.87 -6.93 -2.75
C GLU A 166 7.48 -5.89 -3.79
N TRP A 167 6.20 -5.86 -4.19
CA TRP A 167 5.77 -4.97 -5.25
C TRP A 167 5.80 -3.49 -4.83
N GLY A 168 5.55 -3.18 -3.56
CA GLY A 168 5.56 -1.79 -3.07
C GLY A 168 6.93 -1.12 -3.23
N PRO A 169 8.01 -1.70 -2.64
CA PRO A 169 9.37 -1.21 -2.84
C PRO A 169 9.90 -1.33 -4.28
N GLU A 170 9.40 -2.29 -5.07
CA GLU A 170 9.76 -2.39 -6.49
C GLU A 170 9.19 -1.22 -7.30
N ILE A 171 7.90 -0.89 -7.12
CA ILE A 171 7.25 0.27 -7.75
C ILE A 171 7.95 1.56 -7.34
N ASP A 172 8.22 1.73 -6.04
CA ASP A 172 8.88 2.93 -5.54
C ASP A 172 10.26 3.16 -6.18
N ARG A 173 11.07 2.10 -6.26
CA ARG A 173 12.38 2.17 -6.93
C ARG A 173 12.25 2.48 -8.41
N ALA A 174 11.27 1.91 -9.10
CA ALA A 174 11.06 2.15 -10.53
C ALA A 174 10.63 3.60 -10.80
N ILE A 175 9.71 4.15 -10.00
CA ILE A 175 9.30 5.57 -10.06
C ILE A 175 10.48 6.48 -9.77
N THR A 176 11.24 6.20 -8.70
CA THR A 176 12.43 6.99 -8.35
C THR A 176 13.45 6.96 -9.49
N ALA A 177 13.74 5.79 -10.07
CA ALA A 177 14.67 5.68 -11.18
C ALA A 177 14.22 6.45 -12.43
N ALA A 178 12.91 6.50 -12.70
CA ALA A 178 12.35 7.20 -13.85
C ALA A 178 12.33 8.73 -13.67
N GLN A 179 12.05 9.22 -12.47
CA GLN A 179 11.79 10.65 -12.22
C GLN A 179 12.98 11.41 -11.63
N LEU A 180 13.86 10.74 -10.88
CA LEU A 180 14.98 11.39 -10.19
C LEU A 180 15.93 12.14 -11.15
N PRO A 181 16.32 11.61 -12.33
CA PRO A 181 17.20 12.34 -13.25
C PRO A 181 16.65 13.71 -13.65
N ARG A 182 15.37 13.76 -14.04
CA ARG A 182 14.70 15.01 -14.41
C ARG A 182 14.59 15.96 -13.21
N ALA A 183 14.30 15.45 -12.02
CA ALA A 183 14.22 16.27 -10.83
C ALA A 183 15.59 16.93 -10.49
N VAL A 184 16.69 16.19 -10.68
CA VAL A 184 18.05 16.74 -10.55
C VAL A 184 18.31 17.84 -11.58
N GLU A 185 17.90 17.66 -12.84
CA GLU A 185 18.06 18.67 -13.89
C GLU A 185 17.29 19.96 -13.56
N VAL A 186 16.08 19.85 -13.02
CA VAL A 186 15.29 21.02 -12.58
C VAL A 186 16.06 21.82 -11.53
N LEU A 187 16.61 21.18 -10.51
CA LEU A 187 17.39 21.88 -9.48
C LEU A 187 18.71 22.43 -10.02
N ALA A 188 19.35 21.73 -10.97
CA ALA A 188 20.58 22.20 -11.60
C ALA A 188 20.35 23.45 -12.46
N ALA A 189 19.14 23.62 -13.00
CA ALA A 189 18.69 24.80 -13.73
C ALA A 189 18.07 25.89 -12.83
N ASP A 190 18.36 25.86 -11.53
CA ASP A 190 17.83 26.78 -10.51
C ASP A 190 16.28 26.81 -10.42
N GLY A 191 15.64 25.72 -10.86
CA GLY A 191 14.21 25.52 -10.73
C GLY A 191 13.77 25.16 -9.31
N CYS A 192 12.45 25.18 -9.10
CA CYS A 192 11.80 24.76 -7.87
C CYS A 192 11.07 23.43 -8.09
N LEU A 193 11.28 22.46 -7.18
CA LEU A 193 10.53 21.22 -7.13
C LEU A 193 9.48 21.30 -6.04
N ASP A 194 8.24 21.00 -6.41
CA ASP A 194 7.07 21.01 -5.54
C ASP A 194 6.66 19.57 -5.18
N PHE A 195 6.62 19.28 -3.88
CA PHE A 195 6.14 18.04 -3.27
C PHE A 195 4.90 18.33 -2.40
N GLU A 196 4.05 19.24 -2.87
CA GLU A 196 2.89 19.85 -2.23
C GLU A 196 3.21 20.59 -0.93
N TYR A 197 3.41 19.86 0.16
CA TYR A 197 3.66 20.48 1.46
C TYR A 197 5.10 20.96 1.61
N PHE A 198 6.02 20.30 0.90
CA PHE A 198 7.41 20.71 0.82
C PHE A 198 7.73 21.17 -0.57
N TRP A 199 8.60 22.17 -0.67
CA TRP A 199 9.23 22.55 -1.92
C TRP A 199 10.73 22.71 -1.70
N MET A 200 11.51 22.61 -2.76
CA MET A 200 12.94 22.84 -2.67
C MET A 200 13.51 23.46 -3.93
N THR A 201 14.51 24.30 -3.73
CA THR A 201 15.40 24.81 -4.77
C THR A 201 16.83 24.33 -4.48
N ARG A 202 17.77 24.75 -5.32
CA ARG A 202 19.18 24.54 -5.05
C ARG A 202 19.67 25.24 -3.77
N ALA A 203 19.06 26.36 -3.39
CA ALA A 203 19.53 27.20 -2.27
C ALA A 203 18.86 26.84 -0.93
N GLU A 204 17.60 26.44 -0.95
CA GLU A 204 16.78 26.28 0.25
C GLU A 204 15.73 25.16 0.12
N ILE A 205 15.22 24.75 1.27
CA ILE A 205 14.02 23.92 1.40
C ILE A 205 12.94 24.75 2.09
N GLY A 206 11.69 24.59 1.68
CA GLY A 206 10.56 25.25 2.31
C GLY A 206 9.37 24.35 2.56
N ALA A 207 8.53 24.82 3.48
CA ALA A 207 7.24 24.24 3.82
C ALA A 207 6.23 25.37 4.02
N GLY A 208 5.24 25.46 3.14
CA GLY A 208 4.33 26.62 3.09
C GLY A 208 5.10 27.93 2.88
N GLU A 209 4.92 28.87 3.81
CA GLU A 209 5.55 30.20 3.78
C GLU A 209 6.94 30.25 4.44
N ARG A 210 7.38 29.18 5.11
CA ARG A 210 8.70 29.11 5.75
C ARG A 210 9.71 28.46 4.81
N SER A 211 10.93 28.98 4.78
CA SER A 211 12.07 28.35 4.11
C SER A 211 13.34 28.48 4.90
N GLU A 212 14.24 27.53 4.71
CA GLU A 212 15.55 27.50 5.37
C GLU A 212 16.64 27.17 4.35
N PRO A 213 17.78 27.89 4.38
CA PRO A 213 18.90 27.56 3.52
C PRO A 213 19.45 26.18 3.88
N TRP A 214 19.93 25.43 2.88
CA TRP A 214 20.44 24.07 3.09
C TRP A 214 21.59 23.99 4.12
N SER A 215 22.33 25.08 4.33
CA SER A 215 23.38 25.18 5.36
C SER A 215 22.85 25.15 6.80
N GLN A 216 21.58 25.49 7.02
CA GLN A 216 20.93 25.44 8.33
C GLN A 216 20.14 24.13 8.55
N VAL A 217 19.94 23.32 7.51
CA VAL A 217 19.22 22.04 7.62
C VAL A 217 20.13 20.99 8.27
N THR A 218 19.76 20.52 9.46
CA THR A 218 20.55 19.53 10.21
C THR A 218 20.31 18.11 9.70
N GLY A 219 19.07 17.79 9.33
CA GLY A 219 18.72 16.47 8.81
C GLY A 219 17.24 16.32 8.49
N ILE A 220 16.92 15.19 7.86
CA ILE A 220 15.57 14.78 7.50
C ILE A 220 15.32 13.46 8.20
N ALA A 221 14.50 13.47 9.24
CA ALA A 221 14.24 12.30 10.04
C ALA A 221 12.91 11.66 9.63
N LEU A 222 12.89 10.33 9.55
CA LEU A 222 11.68 9.53 9.40
C LEU A 222 11.49 8.73 10.70
N SER A 223 10.43 9.03 11.45
CA SER A 223 10.11 8.34 12.70
C SER A 223 8.63 8.02 12.76
N ALA A 224 8.27 6.76 13.01
CA ALA A 224 6.89 6.29 13.14
C ALA A 224 5.95 6.75 12.00
N GLY A 225 6.45 6.82 10.75
CA GLY A 225 5.69 7.27 9.59
C GLY A 225 5.56 8.79 9.43
N TRP A 226 6.25 9.57 10.25
CA TRP A 226 6.34 11.03 10.17
C TRP A 226 7.71 11.48 9.67
N VAL A 227 7.70 12.50 8.83
CA VAL A 227 8.90 13.14 8.29
C VAL A 227 9.05 14.50 8.92
N SER A 228 10.22 14.77 9.48
CA SER A 228 10.58 16.08 10.03
C SER A 228 11.88 16.59 9.42
N VAL A 229 11.92 17.90 9.15
CA VAL A 229 13.10 18.61 8.65
C VAL A 229 13.68 19.44 9.79
N GLY A 230 14.83 19.06 10.32
CA GLY A 230 15.48 19.75 11.43
C GLY A 230 16.27 20.97 10.98
N VAL A 231 16.27 22.02 11.80
CA VAL A 231 16.96 23.30 11.55
C VAL A 231 17.96 23.57 12.67
N ALA A 232 19.14 24.09 12.33
CA ALA A 232 20.22 24.34 13.26
C ALA A 232 19.87 25.50 14.20
N GLY A 233 19.98 25.27 15.52
CA GLY A 233 19.67 26.29 16.52
C GLY A 233 18.18 26.44 16.85
N GLU A 234 17.29 25.73 16.15
CA GLU A 234 15.87 25.69 16.47
C GLU A 234 15.49 24.41 17.23
N SER A 235 14.57 24.56 18.19
CA SER A 235 14.00 23.43 18.92
C SER A 235 12.84 22.75 18.17
N ALA A 236 12.21 23.47 17.26
CA ALA A 236 11.16 22.95 16.38
C ALA A 236 11.74 22.63 14.99
N PRO A 237 11.27 21.57 14.32
CA PRO A 237 11.58 21.37 12.92
C PRO A 237 10.95 22.48 12.06
N LEU A 238 11.45 22.64 10.84
CA LEU A 238 10.83 23.48 9.81
C LEU A 238 9.35 23.08 9.62
N GLU A 239 9.12 21.76 9.51
CA GLU A 239 7.79 21.16 9.40
C GLU A 239 7.86 19.67 9.77
N SER A 240 6.74 19.10 10.23
CA SER A 240 6.61 17.68 10.58
C SER A 240 5.28 17.10 10.11
N LEU A 241 5.30 16.23 9.09
CA LEU A 241 4.09 15.72 8.43
C LEU A 241 4.12 14.19 8.26
N PRO A 242 2.96 13.52 8.19
CA PRO A 242 2.90 12.10 7.82
C PRO A 242 3.48 11.88 6.43
N VAL A 243 4.25 10.81 6.23
CA VAL A 243 4.87 10.46 4.94
C VAL A 243 3.82 10.30 3.82
N SER A 244 2.57 9.99 4.18
CA SER A 244 1.44 9.85 3.25
C SER A 244 1.02 11.16 2.58
N LEU A 245 1.35 12.30 3.18
CA LEU A 245 1.11 13.62 2.60
C LEU A 245 2.20 14.04 1.63
N ILE A 246 3.36 13.38 1.63
CA ILE A 246 4.50 13.74 0.77
C ILE A 246 4.48 12.85 -0.49
N PRO A 247 4.12 13.40 -1.67
CA PRO A 247 4.20 12.67 -2.92
C PRO A 247 5.65 12.30 -3.24
N ASN A 248 5.85 11.14 -3.86
CA ASN A 248 7.15 10.67 -4.32
C ASN A 248 8.26 10.78 -3.26
N PHE A 249 7.93 10.44 -2.00
CA PHE A 249 8.79 10.65 -0.83
C PHE A 249 10.25 10.18 -1.00
N THR A 250 10.50 9.04 -1.67
CA THR A 250 11.90 8.60 -1.90
C THR A 250 12.69 9.61 -2.73
N ILE A 251 12.06 10.24 -3.73
CA ILE A 251 12.68 11.29 -4.55
C ILE A 251 12.96 12.52 -3.69
N PHE A 252 11.94 13.01 -2.97
CA PHE A 252 12.08 14.13 -2.03
C PHE A 252 13.27 13.91 -1.09
N ARG A 253 13.29 12.77 -0.39
CA ARG A 253 14.35 12.45 0.58
C ARG A 253 15.72 12.37 -0.07
N THR A 254 15.83 11.71 -1.22
CA THR A 254 17.10 11.55 -1.94
C THR A 254 17.69 12.89 -2.36
N LEU A 255 16.86 13.79 -2.90
CA LEU A 255 17.30 15.12 -3.32
C LEU A 255 17.67 15.99 -2.12
N ALA A 256 16.86 15.96 -1.08
CA ALA A 256 17.08 16.78 0.09
C ALA A 256 18.33 16.34 0.88
N GLU A 257 18.59 15.03 1.01
CA GLU A 257 19.85 14.52 1.56
C GLU A 257 21.06 14.94 0.71
N ARG A 258 20.93 14.92 -0.62
CA ARG A 258 21.97 15.37 -1.56
C ARG A 258 22.26 16.86 -1.42
N MET A 259 21.24 17.72 -1.41
CA MET A 259 21.41 19.17 -1.29
C MET A 259 22.09 19.54 0.02
N ARG A 260 21.67 18.93 1.14
CA ARG A 260 22.33 19.10 2.44
C ARG A 260 23.81 18.71 2.38
N ALA A 261 24.14 17.57 1.78
CA ALA A 261 25.52 17.09 1.69
C ALA A 261 26.41 17.92 0.74
N GLU A 262 25.83 18.54 -0.30
CA GLU A 262 26.54 19.48 -1.16
C GLU A 262 26.89 20.76 -0.40
N HIS A 263 25.95 21.32 0.37
CA HIS A 263 26.16 22.56 1.11
C HIS A 263 27.04 22.38 2.35
N ALA A 264 27.00 21.22 3.00
CA ALA A 264 27.92 20.90 4.09
C ALA A 264 29.39 20.80 3.66
N ARG A 265 29.67 20.64 2.35
CA ARG A 265 31.03 20.60 1.79
C ARG A 265 31.53 21.95 1.28
N SER A 266 30.64 22.93 1.11
CA SER A 266 30.98 24.28 0.66
C SER A 266 31.24 25.27 1.79
N VAL A 267 31.01 24.85 3.04
CA VAL A 267 31.32 25.59 4.28
C VAL A 267 32.63 25.08 4.84
#